data_AF-A0A962YT55-F1
#
_entry.id   AF-A0A962YT55-F1
#
_cell.length_a   1.000
_cell.length_b   1.000
_cell.length_c   1.000
_cell.angle_alpha   90.00
_cell.angle_beta   90.00
_cell.angle_gamma   90.00
#
_symmetry.space_group_name_H-M   'P 1'
#
loop_
_entity.id
_entity.type
_entity.pdbx_description
1 polymer ?
#
loop_
_entity_poly.entity_id
_entity_poly.type
_entity_poly.pdbx_seq_one_letter_code
_entity_poly.pdbx_strand_id
1 'polypeptide(L)'
;LDIRQLKPKHVEALMKHWEAAGLSASTLQKRFSHLKVLCGWLGKASMLRAGASYLDDPERFQRRYEAGYDHSWTAQGVDPLDKIAEIAEDDPDVARVLRLQHAFGLRVQEASLLNPARDVLEPDGLRVVAGTKGGRPRAVPIETEAQRALLREAEEQARRTGHSMIPPHYDLKQWLTRCYTVLARHGVTRKSGLVSHGLRHQYANDRYEELTGEPSPVRGGAPVNARDDQAARQELTARLGHARPSITRAYYGRERVTAATPPRSADEVKQQARELSVQKRLLAARLKDRIGATTRRGLDAVSASTQALRARLLNRMLADLLRLGVPLNTPDALSKSHVDALLRYWRQAALTADSQRQRVQLLAQLCEWLDQPERAVQVRNAWKAETKAEVPPCPWSEAR
;
A
#
# COMPACT_ATOMS: atom_id res chain seq x y z
N LEU A 1 36.19 -32.57 11.04
CA LEU A 1 34.86 -32.75 11.68
C LEU A 1 33.97 -33.53 10.71
N ASP A 2 33.56 -34.74 11.07
CA ASP A 2 32.68 -35.57 10.25
C ASP A 2 31.21 -35.22 10.51
N ILE A 3 30.49 -34.82 9.46
CA ILE A 3 29.07 -34.43 9.52
C ILE A 3 28.16 -35.57 9.97
N ARG A 4 28.59 -36.82 9.79
CA ARG A 4 27.89 -38.01 10.30
C ARG A 4 27.90 -38.08 11.82
N GLN A 5 28.69 -37.28 12.52
CA GLN A 5 28.67 -37.20 13.98
C GLN A 5 27.64 -36.18 14.52
N LEU A 6 26.77 -35.63 13.68
CA LEU A 6 25.66 -34.78 14.12
C LEU A 6 24.76 -35.53 15.13
N LYS A 7 24.51 -34.91 16.28
CA LYS A 7 23.77 -35.44 17.43
C LYS A 7 22.75 -34.39 17.92
N PRO A 8 21.72 -34.78 18.70
CA PRO A 8 20.73 -33.84 19.24
C PRO A 8 21.33 -32.62 19.95
N LYS A 9 22.39 -32.81 20.75
CA LYS A 9 23.09 -31.72 21.45
C LYS A 9 23.63 -30.62 20.54
N HIS A 10 24.01 -30.95 19.30
CA HIS A 10 24.51 -29.96 18.35
C HIS A 10 23.37 -29.10 17.79
N VAL A 11 22.20 -29.70 17.56
CA VAL A 11 21.00 -28.98 17.14
C VAL A 11 20.53 -28.05 18.26
N GLU A 12 20.54 -28.53 19.50
CA GLU A 12 20.19 -27.71 20.66
C GLU A 12 21.13 -26.52 20.84
N ALA A 13 22.45 -26.76 20.83
CA ALA A 13 23.44 -25.69 20.95
C ALA A 13 23.29 -24.64 19.84
N LEU A 14 23.01 -25.08 18.60
CA LEU A 14 22.83 -24.19 17.46
C LEU A 14 21.54 -23.36 17.55
N MET A 15 20.44 -23.97 17.99
CA MET A 15 19.16 -23.27 18.20
C MET A 15 19.26 -22.25 19.33
N LYS A 16 19.86 -22.59 20.48
CA LYS A 16 20.12 -21.67 21.59
C LYS A 16 21.03 -20.52 21.18
N HIS A 17 22.09 -20.81 20.41
CA HIS A 17 22.96 -19.78 19.88
C HIS A 17 22.21 -18.79 18.97
N TRP A 18 21.31 -19.28 18.10
CA TRP A 18 20.51 -18.42 17.24
C TRP A 18 19.48 -17.57 18.00
N GLU A 19 18.91 -18.10 19.08
CA GLU A 19 18.02 -17.36 19.96
C GLU A 19 18.76 -16.27 20.73
N ALA A 20 19.92 -16.60 21.32
CA ALA A 20 20.78 -15.65 22.01
C ALA A 20 21.27 -14.52 21.08
N ALA A 21 21.52 -14.85 19.80
CA ALA A 21 21.86 -13.88 18.76
C ALA A 21 20.67 -13.00 18.31
N GLY A 22 19.48 -13.18 18.89
CA GLY A 22 18.30 -12.36 18.60
C GLY A 22 17.75 -12.53 17.18
N LEU A 23 17.96 -13.69 16.55
CA LEU A 23 17.47 -13.91 15.18
C LEU A 23 15.93 -13.93 15.14
N SER A 24 15.36 -13.31 14.11
CA SER A 24 13.91 -13.31 13.92
C SER A 24 13.34 -14.73 13.83
N ALA A 25 12.07 -14.91 14.22
CA ALA A 25 11.30 -16.14 14.03
C ALA A 25 11.39 -16.66 12.59
N SER A 26 11.46 -15.74 11.61
CA SER A 26 11.59 -16.09 10.21
C SER A 26 12.92 -16.76 9.87
N THR A 27 14.00 -16.22 10.41
CA THR A 27 15.35 -16.74 10.24
C THR A 27 15.50 -18.06 10.98
N LEU A 28 15.00 -18.17 12.22
CA LEU A 28 15.02 -19.39 13.02
C LEU A 28 14.34 -20.55 12.31
N GLN A 29 13.09 -20.36 11.86
CA GLN A 29 12.37 -21.39 11.10
C GLN A 29 13.09 -21.78 9.81
N LYS A 30 13.65 -20.81 9.07
CA LYS A 30 14.37 -21.09 7.81
C LYS A 30 15.60 -21.95 8.05
N ARG A 31 16.43 -21.56 9.02
CA ARG A 31 17.65 -22.31 9.37
C ARG A 31 17.29 -23.70 9.91
N PHE A 32 16.25 -23.80 10.74
CA PHE A 32 15.74 -25.09 11.22
C PHE A 32 15.22 -25.98 10.08
N SER A 33 14.56 -25.43 9.07
CA SER A 33 14.17 -26.19 7.87
C SER A 33 15.37 -26.73 7.10
N HIS A 34 16.47 -25.97 7.00
CA HIS A 34 17.72 -26.50 6.41
C HIS A 34 18.28 -27.66 7.23
N LEU A 35 18.24 -27.57 8.57
CA LEU A 35 18.64 -28.68 9.44
C LEU A 35 17.77 -29.92 9.21
N LYS A 36 16.45 -29.76 9.04
CA LYS A 36 15.55 -30.88 8.70
C LYS A 36 15.97 -31.58 7.42
N VAL A 37 16.24 -30.82 6.36
CA VAL A 37 16.69 -31.37 5.08
C VAL A 37 18.01 -32.11 5.24
N LEU A 38 19.00 -31.49 5.90
CA LEU A 38 20.30 -32.12 6.16
C LEU A 38 20.16 -33.41 6.97
N CYS A 39 19.39 -33.39 8.06
CA CYS A 39 19.16 -34.58 8.88
C CYS A 39 18.41 -35.67 8.11
N GLY A 40 17.52 -35.29 7.19
CA GLY A 40 16.88 -36.21 6.25
C GLY A 40 17.89 -36.92 5.36
N TRP A 41 18.79 -36.18 4.71
CA TRP A 41 19.86 -36.76 3.87
C TRP A 41 20.81 -37.68 4.65
N LEU A 42 20.99 -37.43 5.95
CA LEU A 42 21.83 -38.25 6.83
C LEU A 42 21.09 -39.44 7.47
N GLY A 43 19.80 -39.64 7.20
CA GLY A 43 19.00 -40.70 7.84
C GLY A 43 18.71 -40.46 9.33
N LYS A 44 18.83 -39.22 9.81
CA LYS A 44 18.72 -38.82 11.22
C LYS A 44 17.53 -37.92 11.52
N ALA A 45 16.50 -37.92 10.66
CA ALA A 45 15.34 -37.04 10.84
C ALA A 45 14.63 -37.24 12.19
N SER A 46 14.62 -38.46 12.72
CA SER A 46 14.00 -38.82 14.01
C SER A 46 14.64 -38.14 15.23
N MET A 47 15.86 -37.61 15.11
CA MET A 47 16.54 -36.93 16.21
C MET A 47 16.06 -35.48 16.42
N LEU A 48 15.26 -34.95 15.49
CA LEU A 48 14.74 -33.59 15.54
C LEU A 48 13.39 -33.55 16.27
N ARG A 49 13.29 -32.68 17.27
CA ARG A 49 12.04 -32.33 17.95
C ARG A 49 11.34 -31.17 17.23
N ALA A 50 10.20 -30.73 17.75
CA ALA A 50 9.56 -29.50 17.28
C ALA A 50 10.51 -28.30 17.45
N GLY A 51 10.64 -27.44 16.43
CA GLY A 51 11.63 -26.36 16.44
C GLY A 51 11.51 -25.41 17.64
N ALA A 52 10.28 -25.10 18.06
CA ALA A 52 10.01 -24.26 19.22
C ALA A 52 10.51 -24.87 20.55
N SER A 53 10.58 -26.20 20.65
CA SER A 53 11.03 -26.89 21.87
C SER A 53 12.54 -26.79 22.14
N TYR A 54 13.30 -26.19 21.22
CA TYR A 54 14.72 -25.93 21.41
C TYR A 54 15.03 -24.53 21.95
N LEU A 55 14.01 -23.68 22.06
CA LEU A 55 14.14 -22.29 22.51
C LEU A 55 13.76 -22.18 23.99
N ASP A 56 14.39 -21.25 24.69
CA ASP A 56 14.01 -20.87 26.05
C ASP A 56 12.67 -20.12 26.04
N ASP A 57 12.40 -19.30 25.00
CA ASP A 57 11.09 -18.73 24.70
C ASP A 57 10.50 -19.34 23.41
N PRO A 58 9.60 -20.34 23.52
CA PRO A 58 8.96 -20.96 22.37
C PRO A 58 8.17 -20.00 21.47
N GLU A 59 7.67 -18.86 21.98
CA GLU A 59 6.95 -17.87 21.18
C GLU A 59 7.85 -17.20 20.14
N ARG A 60 9.16 -17.11 20.40
CA ARG A 60 10.15 -16.59 19.42
C ARG A 60 10.25 -17.44 18.17
N PHE A 61 9.81 -18.70 18.23
CA PHE A 61 9.74 -19.54 17.04
C PHE A 61 8.50 -19.24 16.19
N GLN A 62 7.49 -18.54 16.71
CA GLN A 62 6.25 -18.25 16.00
C GLN A 62 6.40 -17.03 15.09
N ARG A 63 6.08 -17.20 13.80
CA ARG A 63 6.02 -16.08 12.86
C ARG A 63 4.69 -15.36 13.01
N ARG A 64 4.73 -14.12 13.48
CA ARG A 64 3.63 -13.17 13.31
C ARG A 64 3.69 -12.64 11.89
N TYR A 65 2.69 -12.99 11.07
CA TYR A 65 2.59 -12.56 9.66
C TYR A 65 1.82 -11.24 9.49
N GLU A 66 1.59 -10.53 10.58
CA GLU A 66 0.79 -9.30 10.61
C GLU A 66 1.72 -8.11 10.41
N ALA A 67 1.39 -7.24 9.46
CA ALA A 67 2.11 -5.98 9.32
C ALA A 67 1.79 -5.11 10.54
N GLY A 68 2.78 -4.92 11.43
CA GLY A 68 2.72 -3.92 12.49
C GLY A 68 3.16 -2.52 12.02
N TYR A 69 3.55 -2.39 10.75
CA TYR A 69 4.14 -1.18 10.19
C TYR A 69 3.85 -1.06 8.69
N ASP A 70 3.56 0.15 8.21
CA ASP A 70 3.31 0.39 6.80
C ASP A 70 4.64 0.56 6.04
N HIS A 71 4.98 -0.44 5.23
CA HIS A 71 6.18 -0.44 4.38
C HIS A 71 6.00 0.32 3.06
N SER A 72 4.86 0.98 2.84
CA SER A 72 4.62 1.80 1.67
C SER A 72 5.56 3.01 1.63
N TRP A 73 5.90 3.47 0.43
CA TRP A 73 6.80 4.63 0.29
C TRP A 73 6.14 5.89 0.86
N THR A 74 4.83 6.06 0.68
CA THR A 74 4.11 7.21 1.25
C THR A 74 4.16 7.24 2.77
N ALA A 75 4.23 6.10 3.45
CA ALA A 75 4.39 6.05 4.90
C ALA A 75 5.78 6.48 5.38
N GLN A 76 6.78 6.46 4.50
CA GLN A 76 8.11 7.02 4.75
C GLN A 76 8.22 8.50 4.34
N GLY A 77 7.10 9.15 3.97
CA GLY A 77 7.10 10.51 3.44
C GLY A 77 7.69 10.63 2.03
N VAL A 78 7.83 9.52 1.31
CA VAL A 78 8.38 9.49 -0.06
C VAL A 78 7.24 9.28 -1.05
N ASP A 79 7.08 10.22 -1.98
CA ASP A 79 6.16 10.02 -3.09
C ASP A 79 6.76 9.03 -4.11
N PRO A 80 6.03 7.94 -4.46
CA PRO A 80 6.48 6.98 -5.45
C PRO A 80 6.83 7.57 -6.81
N LEU A 81 5.99 8.44 -7.36
CA LEU A 81 6.14 8.94 -8.73
C LEU A 81 7.29 9.94 -8.81
N ASP A 82 7.38 10.86 -7.84
CA ASP A 82 8.46 11.86 -7.78
C ASP A 82 9.82 11.16 -7.62
N LYS A 83 9.92 10.17 -6.73
CA LYS A 83 11.16 9.41 -6.51
C LYS A 83 11.53 8.52 -7.71
N ILE A 84 10.54 7.95 -8.39
CA ILE A 84 10.77 7.17 -9.60
C ILE A 84 11.22 8.08 -10.76
N ALA A 85 10.68 9.30 -10.88
CA ALA A 85 11.11 10.28 -11.86
C ALA A 85 12.56 10.71 -11.61
N GLU A 86 12.95 10.98 -10.35
CA GLU A 86 14.35 11.23 -9.97
C GLU A 86 15.28 10.08 -10.40
N ILE A 87 14.87 8.83 -10.18
CA ILE A 87 15.64 7.65 -10.60
C ILE A 87 15.71 7.54 -12.14
N ALA A 88 14.67 8.00 -12.85
CA ALA A 88 14.63 7.94 -14.32
C ALA A 88 15.71 8.81 -14.98
N GLU A 89 16.18 9.86 -14.29
CA GLU A 89 17.29 10.70 -14.76
C GLU A 89 18.65 9.96 -14.72
N ASP A 90 18.87 9.02 -13.79
CA ASP A 90 20.07 8.14 -13.77
C ASP A 90 19.88 6.89 -14.64
N ASP A 91 18.73 6.22 -14.51
CA ASP A 91 18.44 4.97 -15.22
C ASP A 91 16.94 4.82 -15.56
N PRO A 92 16.52 5.18 -16.80
CA PRO A 92 15.13 5.12 -17.22
C PRO A 92 14.59 3.68 -17.34
N ASP A 93 15.46 2.69 -17.58
CA ASP A 93 15.06 1.28 -17.67
C ASP A 93 14.74 0.72 -16.27
N VAL A 94 15.54 1.07 -15.25
CA VAL A 94 15.22 0.75 -13.84
C VAL A 94 13.95 1.48 -13.39
N ALA A 95 13.80 2.76 -13.71
CA ALA A 95 12.58 3.51 -13.38
C ALA A 95 11.32 2.88 -13.98
N ARG A 96 11.38 2.35 -15.21
CA ARG A 96 10.26 1.62 -15.84
C ARG A 96 9.86 0.38 -15.05
N VAL A 97 10.83 -0.40 -14.57
CA VAL A 97 10.57 -1.55 -13.66
C VAL A 97 9.84 -1.09 -12.39
N LEU A 98 10.27 0.03 -11.78
CA LEU A 98 9.61 0.57 -10.59
C LEU A 98 8.18 1.06 -10.88
N ARG A 99 7.95 1.73 -12.02
CA ARG A 99 6.60 2.12 -12.47
C ARG A 99 5.68 0.89 -12.60
N LEU A 100 6.18 -0.20 -13.18
CA LEU A 100 5.43 -1.46 -13.28
C LEU A 100 5.13 -2.08 -11.91
N GLN A 101 6.09 -2.02 -10.97
CA GLN A 101 5.85 -2.46 -9.59
C GLN A 101 4.77 -1.62 -8.90
N HIS A 102 4.79 -0.31 -9.08
CA HIS A 102 3.83 0.61 -8.48
C HIS A 102 2.42 0.44 -9.08
N ALA A 103 2.31 0.37 -10.41
CA ALA A 103 1.03 0.34 -11.11
C ALA A 103 0.29 -1.00 -11.02
N PHE A 104 1.01 -2.12 -10.92
CA PHE A 104 0.42 -3.48 -10.96
C PHE A 104 0.78 -4.32 -9.73
N GLY A 105 1.48 -3.74 -8.75
CA GLY A 105 1.94 -4.45 -7.57
C GLY A 105 2.94 -5.56 -7.89
N LEU A 106 3.68 -5.51 -9.00
CA LEU A 106 4.61 -6.58 -9.39
C LEU A 106 5.80 -6.70 -8.42
N ARG A 107 6.37 -7.90 -8.31
CA ARG A 107 7.72 -8.07 -7.75
C ARG A 107 8.74 -7.53 -8.76
N VAL A 108 9.90 -7.07 -8.29
CA VAL A 108 10.97 -6.55 -9.17
C VAL A 108 11.35 -7.53 -10.29
N GLN A 109 11.43 -8.83 -9.98
CA GLN A 109 11.72 -9.86 -10.97
C GLN A 109 10.55 -10.08 -11.96
N GLU A 110 9.31 -10.04 -11.48
CA GLU A 110 8.11 -10.13 -12.33
C GLU A 110 8.04 -8.93 -13.29
N ALA A 111 8.29 -7.72 -12.78
CA ALA A 111 8.33 -6.50 -13.59
C ALA A 111 9.49 -6.51 -14.60
N SER A 112 10.66 -7.03 -14.22
CA SER A 112 11.83 -7.12 -15.09
C SER A 112 11.59 -8.08 -16.26
N LEU A 113 10.93 -9.21 -16.01
CA LEU A 113 10.67 -10.25 -17.01
C LEU A 113 9.38 -10.05 -17.80
N LEU A 114 8.66 -8.96 -17.54
CA LEU A 114 7.40 -8.65 -18.20
C LEU A 114 7.63 -8.45 -19.71
N ASN A 115 6.75 -9.03 -20.51
CA ASN A 115 6.67 -8.77 -21.94
C ASN A 115 5.20 -8.56 -22.31
N PRO A 116 4.74 -7.33 -22.55
CA PRO A 116 3.34 -7.06 -22.82
C PRO A 116 2.76 -7.83 -24.01
N ALA A 117 3.52 -8.00 -25.10
CA ALA A 117 3.08 -8.79 -26.27
C ALA A 117 2.76 -10.26 -25.93
N ARG A 118 3.40 -10.80 -24.88
CA ARG A 118 3.14 -12.15 -24.37
C ARG A 118 2.09 -12.17 -23.25
N ASP A 119 2.15 -11.17 -22.37
CA ASP A 119 1.55 -11.20 -21.03
C ASP A 119 0.23 -10.44 -20.95
N VAL A 120 -0.11 -9.55 -21.88
CA VAL A 120 -1.43 -8.89 -21.91
C VAL A 120 -2.51 -9.92 -22.32
N LEU A 121 -3.59 -9.93 -21.55
CA LEU A 121 -4.83 -10.66 -21.82
C LEU A 121 -5.87 -9.63 -22.25
N GLU A 122 -6.27 -9.70 -23.51
CA GLU A 122 -7.35 -8.85 -24.02
C GLU A 122 -8.70 -9.19 -23.35
N PRO A 123 -9.53 -8.20 -23.02
CA PRO A 123 -9.30 -6.76 -23.16
C PRO A 123 -8.59 -6.09 -21.96
N ASP A 124 -8.68 -6.65 -20.75
CA ASP A 124 -8.38 -5.90 -19.51
C ASP A 124 -7.60 -6.71 -18.44
N GLY A 125 -6.66 -7.56 -18.87
CA GLY A 125 -5.85 -8.37 -17.95
C GLY A 125 -4.36 -8.38 -18.25
N LEU A 126 -3.55 -8.56 -17.22
CA LEU A 126 -2.11 -8.81 -17.32
C LEU A 126 -1.79 -10.16 -16.68
N ARG A 127 -1.42 -11.15 -17.50
CA ARG A 127 -0.99 -12.48 -17.07
C ARG A 127 0.47 -12.45 -16.64
N VAL A 128 0.71 -12.48 -15.34
CA VAL A 128 2.05 -12.53 -14.76
C VAL A 128 2.44 -13.99 -14.58
N VAL A 129 3.39 -14.48 -15.39
CA VAL A 129 3.93 -15.84 -15.32
C VAL A 129 5.42 -15.83 -14.98
N ALA A 130 6.22 -15.11 -15.76
CA ALA A 130 7.66 -15.04 -15.59
C ALA A 130 8.03 -14.35 -14.27
N GLY A 131 9.00 -14.92 -13.53
CA GLY A 131 9.45 -14.37 -12.25
C GLY A 131 8.50 -14.62 -11.06
N THR A 132 7.37 -15.30 -11.27
CA THR A 132 6.48 -15.68 -10.16
C THR A 132 7.12 -16.73 -9.26
N LYS A 133 6.84 -16.64 -7.96
CA LYS A 133 7.35 -17.61 -6.99
C LYS A 133 6.73 -18.98 -7.26
N GLY A 134 7.56 -19.95 -7.65
CA GLY A 134 7.12 -21.32 -7.95
C GLY A 134 6.39 -21.46 -9.30
N GLY A 135 6.55 -20.50 -10.22
CA GLY A 135 5.98 -20.56 -11.57
C GLY A 135 4.46 -20.49 -11.65
N ARG A 136 3.79 -20.06 -10.56
CA ARG A 136 2.33 -20.01 -10.50
C ARG A 136 1.82 -18.74 -11.18
N PRO A 137 1.06 -18.86 -12.28
CA PRO A 137 0.53 -17.71 -12.99
C PRO A 137 -0.52 -16.98 -12.13
N ARG A 138 -0.61 -15.65 -12.31
CA ARG A 138 -1.68 -14.82 -11.76
C ARG A 138 -2.13 -13.78 -12.80
N ALA A 139 -3.36 -13.32 -12.69
CA ALA A 139 -3.86 -12.20 -13.46
C ALA A 139 -3.91 -10.93 -12.60
N VAL A 140 -3.58 -9.79 -13.21
CA VAL A 140 -3.78 -8.45 -12.64
C VAL A 140 -4.69 -7.67 -13.57
N PRO A 141 -5.78 -7.06 -13.09
CA PRO A 141 -6.61 -6.21 -13.93
C PRO A 141 -5.86 -5.00 -14.49
N ILE A 142 -6.23 -4.60 -15.71
CA ILE A 142 -5.81 -3.34 -16.33
C ILE A 142 -7.02 -2.39 -16.26
N GLU A 143 -6.97 -1.42 -15.36
CA GLU A 143 -8.15 -0.63 -14.98
C GLU A 143 -8.08 0.83 -15.44
N THR A 144 -6.87 1.36 -15.63
CA THR A 144 -6.65 2.80 -15.88
C THR A 144 -5.95 3.07 -17.20
N GLU A 145 -6.17 4.25 -17.78
CA GLU A 145 -5.43 4.66 -18.99
C GLU A 145 -3.92 4.82 -18.71
N ALA A 146 -3.55 5.24 -17.49
CA ALA A 146 -2.14 5.31 -17.08
C ALA A 146 -1.46 3.91 -17.10
N GLN A 147 -2.17 2.87 -16.66
CA GLN A 147 -1.69 1.48 -16.78
C GLN A 147 -1.53 1.06 -18.24
N ARG A 148 -2.50 1.39 -19.10
CA ARG A 148 -2.43 1.09 -20.53
C ARG A 148 -1.26 1.82 -21.21
N ALA A 149 -1.06 3.09 -20.91
CA ALA A 149 0.08 3.87 -21.41
C ALA A 149 1.41 3.27 -20.99
N LEU A 150 1.55 2.89 -19.71
CA LEU A 150 2.75 2.23 -19.21
C LEU A 150 3.01 0.88 -19.89
N LEU A 151 1.97 0.11 -20.19
CA LEU A 151 2.10 -1.15 -20.92
C LEU A 151 2.54 -0.93 -22.37
N ARG A 152 2.04 0.10 -23.06
CA ARG A 152 2.52 0.48 -24.40
C ARG A 152 4.01 0.84 -24.38
N GLU A 153 4.45 1.61 -23.38
CA GLU A 153 5.88 1.90 -23.20
C GLU A 153 6.71 0.63 -22.93
N ALA A 154 6.18 -0.29 -22.11
CA ALA A 154 6.85 -1.56 -21.82
C ALA A 154 6.89 -2.48 -23.05
N GLU A 155 5.88 -2.42 -23.92
CA GLU A 155 5.85 -3.20 -25.16
C GLU A 155 6.96 -2.73 -26.11
N GLU A 156 7.10 -1.41 -26.27
CA GLU A 156 8.19 -0.82 -27.06
C GLU A 156 9.57 -1.25 -26.53
N GLN A 157 9.72 -1.23 -25.20
CA GLN A 157 10.95 -1.69 -24.56
C GLN A 157 11.21 -3.18 -24.85
N ALA A 158 10.20 -4.03 -24.69
CA ALA A 158 10.35 -5.47 -24.94
C ALA A 158 10.68 -5.77 -26.41
N ARG A 159 10.15 -4.97 -27.34
CA ARG A 159 10.51 -5.03 -28.76
C ARG A 159 11.97 -4.64 -28.98
N ARG A 160 12.43 -3.55 -28.37
CA ARG A 160 13.82 -3.05 -28.47
C ARG A 160 14.84 -4.04 -27.89
N THR A 161 14.53 -4.68 -26.77
CA THR A 161 15.41 -5.68 -26.13
C THR A 161 15.23 -7.08 -26.70
N GLY A 162 14.18 -7.30 -27.50
CA GLY A 162 13.81 -8.59 -28.09
C GLY A 162 13.09 -9.55 -27.14
N HIS A 163 12.94 -9.25 -25.85
CA HIS A 163 12.30 -10.19 -24.94
C HIS A 163 11.58 -9.61 -23.72
N SER A 164 12.09 -8.58 -23.04
CA SER A 164 11.55 -8.13 -21.75
C SER A 164 12.01 -6.73 -21.36
N MET A 165 11.85 -6.31 -20.11
CA MET A 165 12.40 -5.02 -19.66
C MET A 165 13.93 -5.05 -19.53
N ILE A 166 14.54 -6.24 -19.56
CA ILE A 166 15.97 -6.45 -19.38
C ILE A 166 16.73 -6.08 -20.68
N PRO A 167 17.69 -5.14 -20.63
CA PRO A 167 18.56 -4.85 -21.75
C PRO A 167 19.39 -6.08 -22.18
N PRO A 168 19.69 -6.25 -23.48
CA PRO A 168 20.23 -7.49 -24.03
C PRO A 168 21.63 -7.87 -23.52
N HIS A 169 22.38 -6.93 -22.95
CA HIS A 169 23.71 -7.15 -22.38
C HIS A 169 23.68 -7.58 -20.91
N TYR A 170 22.49 -7.75 -20.32
CA TYR A 170 22.32 -8.26 -18.96
C TYR A 170 21.60 -9.61 -18.98
N ASP A 171 22.13 -10.58 -18.25
CA ASP A 171 21.31 -11.67 -17.74
C ASP A 171 20.42 -11.18 -16.57
N LEU A 172 19.45 -12.01 -16.16
CA LEU A 172 18.55 -11.64 -15.06
C LEU A 172 19.27 -11.30 -13.75
N LYS A 173 20.34 -12.01 -13.42
CA LYS A 173 21.08 -11.80 -12.17
C LYS A 173 21.83 -10.47 -12.22
N GLN A 174 22.50 -10.18 -13.33
CA GLN A 174 23.20 -8.92 -13.58
C GLN A 174 22.21 -7.75 -13.59
N TRP A 175 21.06 -7.91 -14.26
CA TRP A 175 20.01 -6.92 -14.29
C TRP A 175 19.46 -6.58 -12.90
N LEU A 176 19.09 -7.59 -12.11
CA LEU A 176 18.62 -7.37 -10.75
C LEU A 176 19.70 -6.71 -9.89
N THR A 177 20.97 -7.06 -10.10
CA THR A 177 22.10 -6.39 -9.43
C THR A 177 22.18 -4.92 -9.81
N ARG A 178 22.04 -4.58 -11.10
CA ARG A 178 21.97 -3.20 -11.61
C ARG A 178 20.81 -2.44 -10.98
N CYS A 179 19.60 -3.00 -10.95
CA CYS A 179 18.45 -2.39 -10.30
C CYS A 179 18.75 -2.04 -8.84
N TYR A 180 19.24 -2.98 -8.04
CA TYR A 180 19.55 -2.73 -6.63
C TYR A 180 20.70 -1.74 -6.44
N THR A 181 21.65 -1.69 -7.38
CA THR A 181 22.76 -0.74 -7.35
C THR A 181 22.27 0.69 -7.59
N VAL A 182 21.43 0.90 -8.61
CA VAL A 182 20.77 2.19 -8.86
C VAL A 182 19.94 2.61 -7.65
N LEU A 183 19.07 1.72 -7.17
CA LEU A 183 18.24 1.98 -5.99
C LEU A 183 19.08 2.41 -4.78
N ALA A 184 20.23 1.77 -4.55
CA ALA A 184 21.11 2.14 -3.45
C ALA A 184 21.71 3.54 -3.59
N ARG A 185 22.07 3.99 -4.81
CA ARG A 185 22.56 5.37 -5.06
C ARG A 185 21.50 6.40 -4.72
N HIS A 186 20.23 6.10 -4.99
CA HIS A 186 19.10 6.98 -4.69
C HIS A 186 18.55 6.80 -3.27
N GLY A 187 19.27 6.12 -2.37
CA GLY A 187 18.86 5.95 -0.98
C GLY A 187 17.68 5.00 -0.78
N VAL A 188 17.31 4.20 -1.78
CA VAL A 188 16.31 3.12 -1.66
C VAL A 188 17.01 1.85 -1.16
N THR A 189 17.25 1.78 0.15
CA THR A 189 17.91 0.66 0.82
C THR A 189 17.15 0.20 2.06
N ARG A 190 17.45 -1.00 2.57
CA ARG A 190 16.93 -1.43 3.88
C ARG A 190 17.39 -0.53 5.02
N LYS A 191 18.59 0.05 4.92
CA LYS A 191 19.16 0.93 5.97
C LYS A 191 18.38 2.22 6.11
N SER A 192 17.87 2.76 5.00
CA SER A 192 17.01 3.95 4.98
C SER A 192 15.53 3.65 5.21
N GLY A 193 15.16 2.37 5.38
CA GLY A 193 13.75 1.97 5.52
C GLY A 193 12.96 1.96 4.21
N LEU A 194 13.52 2.45 3.10
CA LEU A 194 12.87 2.57 1.80
C LEU A 194 13.36 1.46 0.85
N VAL A 195 12.50 0.51 0.49
CA VAL A 195 12.87 -0.59 -0.42
C VAL A 195 11.92 -0.68 -1.60
N SER A 196 12.37 -1.18 -2.76
CA SER A 196 11.49 -1.36 -3.94
C SER A 196 10.25 -2.22 -3.65
N HIS A 197 10.35 -3.22 -2.75
CA HIS A 197 9.18 -3.99 -2.34
C HIS A 197 8.08 -3.14 -1.67
N GLY A 198 8.43 -1.98 -1.11
CA GLY A 198 7.49 -1.01 -0.57
C GLY A 198 6.50 -0.47 -1.59
N LEU A 199 6.85 -0.42 -2.88
CA LEU A 199 5.90 -0.07 -3.97
C LEU A 199 4.78 -1.10 -4.11
N ARG A 200 5.08 -2.37 -3.84
CA ARG A 200 4.06 -3.42 -3.82
C ARG A 200 3.18 -3.33 -2.56
N HIS A 201 3.73 -2.91 -1.41
CA HIS A 201 2.93 -2.57 -0.24
C HIS A 201 2.02 -1.36 -0.51
N GLN A 202 2.54 -0.34 -1.20
CA GLN A 202 1.78 0.82 -1.65
C GLN A 202 0.58 0.38 -2.49
N TYR A 203 0.80 -0.32 -3.61
CA TYR A 203 -0.27 -0.84 -4.47
C TYR A 203 -1.31 -1.65 -3.66
N ALA A 204 -0.82 -2.55 -2.82
CA ALA A 204 -1.64 -3.41 -2.00
C ALA A 204 -2.57 -2.59 -1.08
N ASN A 205 -2.04 -1.59 -0.39
CA ASN A 205 -2.78 -0.75 0.55
C ASN A 205 -3.75 0.19 -0.18
N ASP A 206 -3.31 0.82 -1.27
CA ASP A 206 -4.13 1.73 -2.07
C ASP A 206 -5.33 0.97 -2.65
N ARG A 207 -5.12 -0.26 -3.15
CA ARG A 207 -6.20 -1.12 -3.63
C ARG A 207 -7.16 -1.58 -2.53
N TYR A 208 -6.67 -1.85 -1.32
CA TYR A 208 -7.55 -2.14 -0.19
C TYR A 208 -8.46 -0.95 0.09
N GLU A 209 -7.90 0.26 0.09
CA GLU A 209 -8.64 1.49 0.30
C GLU A 209 -9.64 1.79 -0.81
N GLU A 210 -9.29 1.54 -2.07
CA GLU A 210 -10.23 1.67 -3.18
C GLU A 210 -11.41 0.68 -3.10
N LEU A 211 -11.15 -0.55 -2.64
CA LEU A 211 -12.17 -1.60 -2.56
C LEU A 211 -13.09 -1.46 -1.35
N THR A 212 -12.54 -1.07 -0.19
CA THR A 212 -13.30 -0.97 1.07
C THR A 212 -13.78 0.45 1.38
N GLY A 213 -13.22 1.44 0.70
CA GLY A 213 -13.35 2.84 1.05
C GLY A 213 -12.53 3.26 2.27
N GLU A 214 -11.89 2.33 3.01
CA GLU A 214 -11.08 2.56 4.22
C GLU A 214 -9.58 2.33 3.97
N PRO A 215 -8.69 3.17 4.53
CA PRO A 215 -7.29 2.80 4.64
C PRO A 215 -7.16 1.42 5.27
N SER A 216 -6.10 0.70 4.92
CA SER A 216 -5.82 -0.57 5.57
C SER A 216 -5.61 -0.40 7.09
N PRO A 217 -5.81 -1.45 7.90
CA PRO A 217 -5.58 -1.38 9.34
C PRO A 217 -4.16 -0.90 9.72
N VAL A 218 -3.13 -1.29 8.95
CA VAL A 218 -1.74 -0.84 9.16
C VAL A 218 -1.53 0.65 8.88
N ARG A 219 -2.42 1.26 8.09
CA ARG A 219 -2.50 2.70 7.86
C ARG A 219 -3.44 3.42 8.83
N GLY A 220 -3.94 2.72 9.85
CA GLY A 220 -4.85 3.29 10.86
C GLY A 220 -6.27 3.52 10.35
N GLY A 221 -6.70 2.76 9.34
CA GLY A 221 -8.09 2.82 8.85
C GLY A 221 -9.11 2.39 9.90
N ALA A 222 -10.34 2.88 9.75
CA ALA A 222 -11.43 2.50 10.63
C ALA A 222 -11.86 1.04 10.36
N PRO A 223 -12.58 0.40 11.30
CA PRO A 223 -13.11 -0.93 11.08
C PRO A 223 -14.01 -0.97 9.83
N VAL A 224 -13.74 -1.93 8.94
CA VAL A 224 -14.54 -2.23 7.75
C VAL A 224 -15.52 -3.35 8.11
N ASN A 225 -16.69 -3.41 7.46
CA ASN A 225 -17.55 -4.57 7.60
C ASN A 225 -16.82 -5.86 7.18
N ALA A 226 -16.95 -6.93 7.96
CA ALA A 226 -16.25 -8.19 7.73
C ALA A 226 -16.40 -8.75 6.30
N ARG A 227 -17.57 -8.58 5.66
CA ARG A 227 -17.80 -9.03 4.28
C ARG A 227 -16.96 -8.24 3.28
N ASP A 228 -16.95 -6.92 3.39
CA ASP A 228 -16.23 -6.03 2.47
C ASP A 228 -14.72 -6.18 2.66
N ASP A 229 -14.27 -6.30 3.91
CA ASP A 229 -12.88 -6.64 4.24
C ASP A 229 -12.48 -7.99 3.64
N GLN A 230 -13.31 -9.03 3.79
CA GLN A 230 -13.05 -10.35 3.23
C GLN A 230 -12.99 -10.33 1.70
N ALA A 231 -13.93 -9.65 1.04
CA ALA A 231 -13.96 -9.51 -0.41
C ALA A 231 -12.71 -8.77 -0.92
N ALA A 232 -12.35 -7.64 -0.30
CA ALA A 232 -11.15 -6.89 -0.63
C ALA A 232 -9.89 -7.76 -0.45
N ARG A 233 -9.81 -8.55 0.63
CA ARG A 233 -8.68 -9.45 0.85
C ARG A 233 -8.59 -10.57 -0.17
N GLN A 234 -9.71 -11.13 -0.60
CA GLN A 234 -9.73 -12.16 -1.64
C GLN A 234 -9.23 -11.59 -2.98
N GLU A 235 -9.74 -10.42 -3.37
CA GLU A 235 -9.32 -9.71 -4.58
C GLU A 235 -7.82 -9.38 -4.54
N LEU A 236 -7.33 -8.83 -3.43
CA LEU A 236 -5.91 -8.53 -3.24
C LEU A 236 -5.03 -9.78 -3.23
N THR A 237 -5.53 -10.89 -2.69
CA THR A 237 -4.84 -12.18 -2.69
C THR A 237 -4.64 -12.69 -4.11
N ALA A 238 -5.69 -12.63 -4.94
CA ALA A 238 -5.65 -13.00 -6.34
C ALA A 238 -4.69 -12.08 -7.11
N ARG A 239 -4.86 -10.76 -6.99
CA ARG A 239 -3.98 -9.76 -7.62
C ARG A 239 -2.53 -9.96 -7.24
N LEU A 240 -2.21 -10.24 -5.98
CA LEU A 240 -0.83 -10.43 -5.51
C LEU A 240 -0.30 -11.85 -5.76
N GLY A 241 -1.14 -12.81 -6.18
CA GLY A 241 -0.75 -14.21 -6.42
C GLY A 241 -0.31 -14.94 -5.16
N HIS A 242 -1.03 -14.71 -4.06
CA HIS A 242 -0.84 -15.47 -2.82
C HIS A 242 -1.83 -16.62 -2.78
N ALA A 243 -1.41 -17.79 -2.27
CA ALA A 243 -2.27 -18.97 -2.23
C ALA A 243 -3.33 -18.94 -1.10
N ARG A 244 -3.22 -18.00 -0.15
CA ARG A 244 -4.11 -17.90 1.02
C ARG A 244 -4.34 -16.43 1.41
N PRO A 245 -5.57 -16.03 1.75
CA PRO A 245 -5.87 -14.67 2.25
C PRO A 245 -5.13 -14.29 3.53
N SER A 246 -4.71 -15.27 4.34
CA SER A 246 -3.91 -14.98 5.54
C SER A 246 -2.54 -14.37 5.24
N ILE A 247 -2.01 -14.53 4.01
CA ILE A 247 -0.72 -14.00 3.60
C ILE A 247 -0.81 -12.51 3.30
N THR A 248 -1.98 -11.99 2.93
CA THR A 248 -2.16 -10.55 2.67
C THR A 248 -2.17 -9.70 3.94
N ARG A 249 -2.35 -10.32 5.12
CA ARG A 249 -2.19 -9.65 6.44
C ARG A 249 -0.80 -9.02 6.63
N ALA A 250 0.21 -9.55 5.94
CA ALA A 250 1.57 -9.00 5.92
C ALA A 250 1.67 -7.65 5.16
N TYR A 251 0.60 -7.23 4.48
CA TYR A 251 0.53 -5.94 3.80
C TYR A 251 -0.37 -4.94 4.53
N TYR A 252 -1.39 -5.39 5.28
CA TYR A 252 -2.48 -4.55 5.79
C TYR A 252 -2.73 -4.57 7.30
N GLY A 253 -2.13 -5.48 8.08
CA GLY A 253 -2.27 -5.53 9.55
C GLY A 253 -3.50 -6.28 10.11
N ARG A 254 -3.76 -6.14 11.43
CA ARG A 254 -4.87 -6.76 12.19
C ARG A 254 -5.97 -5.74 12.51
N GLU A 255 -7.21 -6.23 12.59
CA GLU A 255 -8.44 -5.48 12.84
C GLU A 255 -8.59 -4.98 14.29
N ARG A 256 -9.35 -3.90 14.47
CA ARG A 256 -10.19 -3.66 15.66
C ARG A 256 -11.64 -3.88 15.22
N VAL A 257 -12.23 -5.04 15.45
CA VAL A 257 -13.63 -5.32 15.07
C VAL A 257 -14.55 -4.44 15.93
N THR A 258 -15.55 -3.79 15.33
CA THR A 258 -16.74 -3.32 16.04
C THR A 258 -17.96 -4.11 15.61
N ALA A 259 -18.93 -4.26 16.52
CA ALA A 259 -20.09 -5.14 16.37
C ALA A 259 -20.90 -4.84 15.10
N ALA A 260 -21.44 -5.92 14.53
CA ALA A 260 -22.13 -5.97 13.25
C ALA A 260 -23.33 -5.01 13.17
N THR A 261 -23.32 -4.11 12.19
CA THR A 261 -24.54 -3.54 11.60
C THR A 261 -25.18 -4.60 10.69
N PRO A 262 -26.52 -4.75 10.65
CA PRO A 262 -27.18 -5.75 9.82
C PRO A 262 -26.76 -5.64 8.34
N PRO A 263 -26.77 -6.76 7.59
CA PRO A 263 -26.27 -6.81 6.23
C PRO A 263 -27.12 -5.94 5.29
N ARG A 264 -26.46 -5.02 4.58
CA ARG A 264 -27.05 -4.31 3.43
C ARG A 264 -27.24 -5.26 2.26
N SER A 265 -28.32 -5.08 1.51
CA SER A 265 -28.58 -5.90 0.31
C SER A 265 -27.51 -5.67 -0.77
N ALA A 266 -27.31 -6.62 -1.67
CA ALA A 266 -26.36 -6.47 -2.78
C ALA A 266 -26.70 -5.27 -3.68
N ASP A 267 -27.98 -4.91 -3.76
CA ASP A 267 -28.47 -3.79 -4.54
C ASP A 267 -28.21 -2.45 -3.83
N GLU A 268 -28.33 -2.40 -2.50
CA GLU A 268 -27.93 -1.23 -1.70
C GLU A 268 -26.43 -0.92 -1.84
N VAL A 269 -25.57 -1.94 -1.84
CA VAL A 269 -24.13 -1.76 -2.03
C VAL A 269 -23.82 -1.23 -3.43
N LYS A 270 -24.45 -1.79 -4.46
CA LYS A 270 -24.31 -1.29 -5.84
C LYS A 270 -24.81 0.15 -5.97
N GLN A 271 -25.91 0.48 -5.31
CA GLN A 271 -26.48 1.82 -5.34
C GLN A 271 -25.57 2.84 -4.65
N GLN A 272 -25.03 2.51 -3.47
CA GLN A 272 -24.07 3.37 -2.77
C GLN A 272 -22.77 3.55 -3.56
N ALA A 273 -22.27 2.51 -4.22
CA ALA A 273 -21.09 2.62 -5.08
C ALA A 273 -21.32 3.52 -6.29
N ARG A 274 -22.50 3.42 -6.92
CA ARG A 274 -22.92 4.31 -8.01
C ARG A 274 -23.04 5.76 -7.54
N GLU A 275 -23.69 5.97 -6.40
CA GLU A 275 -23.87 7.29 -5.81
C GLU A 275 -22.53 7.94 -5.46
N LEU A 276 -21.64 7.20 -4.78
CA LEU A 276 -20.30 7.68 -4.47
C LEU A 276 -19.50 8.02 -5.73
N SER A 277 -19.61 7.20 -6.79
CA SER A 277 -18.96 7.47 -8.09
C SER A 277 -19.47 8.78 -8.73
N VAL A 278 -20.77 9.05 -8.63
CA VAL A 278 -21.35 10.33 -9.09
C VAL A 278 -20.82 11.49 -8.25
N GLN A 279 -20.83 11.39 -6.92
CA GLN A 279 -20.32 12.43 -6.02
C GLN A 279 -18.85 12.76 -6.30
N LYS A 280 -18.00 11.73 -6.45
CA LYS A 280 -16.57 11.90 -6.77
C LYS A 280 -16.37 12.65 -8.08
N ARG A 281 -17.14 12.31 -9.12
CA ARG A 281 -17.06 12.95 -10.43
C ARG A 281 -17.49 14.41 -10.39
N LEU A 282 -18.59 14.72 -9.71
CA LEU A 282 -19.08 16.08 -9.57
C LEU A 282 -18.09 16.94 -8.78
N LEU A 283 -17.55 16.41 -7.68
CA LEU A 283 -16.55 17.10 -6.89
C LEU A 283 -15.26 17.33 -7.67
N ALA A 284 -14.75 16.32 -8.37
CA ALA A 284 -13.57 16.46 -9.22
C ALA A 284 -13.76 17.50 -10.32
N ALA A 285 -14.93 17.52 -10.97
CA ALA A 285 -15.26 18.54 -11.97
C ALA A 285 -15.29 19.96 -11.37
N ARG A 286 -15.91 20.12 -10.19
CA ARG A 286 -16.00 21.42 -9.49
C ARG A 286 -14.64 21.96 -9.04
N LEU A 287 -13.69 21.07 -8.74
CA LEU A 287 -12.39 21.40 -8.17
C LEU A 287 -11.22 21.35 -9.16
N LYS A 288 -11.48 21.05 -10.44
CA LYS A 288 -10.46 20.77 -11.48
C LYS A 288 -9.28 21.76 -11.46
N ASP A 289 -9.57 23.06 -11.37
CA ASP A 289 -8.55 24.12 -11.42
C ASP A 289 -8.10 24.59 -10.02
N ARG A 290 -8.76 24.12 -8.96
CA ARG A 290 -8.55 24.58 -7.58
C ARG A 290 -7.69 23.62 -6.76
N ILE A 291 -7.74 22.32 -7.03
CA ILE A 291 -7.05 21.29 -6.24
C ILE A 291 -5.51 21.42 -6.30
N GLY A 292 -4.99 21.95 -7.41
CA GLY A 292 -3.57 22.19 -7.66
C GLY A 292 -3.10 23.63 -7.39
N ALA A 293 -3.98 24.53 -6.93
CA ALA A 293 -3.64 25.93 -6.69
C ALA A 293 -3.03 26.16 -5.29
N THR A 294 -2.14 27.18 -5.20
CA THR A 294 -1.59 27.75 -3.96
C THR A 294 -2.30 29.06 -3.62
N THR A 295 -2.42 29.40 -2.33
CA THR A 295 -3.06 30.66 -1.86
C THR A 295 -2.09 31.84 -1.78
N ARG A 296 -0.77 31.61 -1.86
CA ARG A 296 0.23 32.68 -1.89
C ARG A 296 0.39 33.24 -3.29
N ARG A 297 0.24 34.57 -3.42
CA ARG A 297 0.58 35.34 -4.61
C ARG A 297 1.96 34.95 -5.13
N GLY A 298 2.00 34.23 -6.24
CA GLY A 298 3.21 33.99 -7.03
C GLY A 298 3.77 32.57 -6.95
N LEU A 299 3.60 31.86 -8.08
CA LEU A 299 4.52 30.89 -8.66
C LEU A 299 4.77 29.61 -7.83
N ASP A 300 3.85 28.64 -7.95
CA ASP A 300 4.13 27.26 -8.38
C ASP A 300 2.87 26.38 -8.21
N ALA A 301 2.63 25.49 -9.17
CA ALA A 301 1.59 24.46 -9.05
C ALA A 301 1.97 23.46 -7.96
N VAL A 302 1.01 23.07 -7.13
CA VAL A 302 1.28 22.10 -6.05
C VAL A 302 1.71 20.76 -6.69
N SER A 303 2.68 20.05 -6.08
CA SER A 303 3.17 18.77 -6.61
C SER A 303 2.04 17.78 -6.94
N ALA A 304 2.25 16.96 -7.98
CA ALA A 304 1.29 15.92 -8.37
C ALA A 304 0.95 14.98 -7.20
N SER A 305 1.94 14.71 -6.35
CA SER A 305 1.83 13.93 -5.11
C SER A 305 0.89 14.55 -4.08
N THR A 306 0.97 15.86 -3.85
CA THR A 306 0.07 16.58 -2.96
C THR A 306 -1.34 16.66 -3.54
N GLN A 307 -1.47 16.85 -4.87
CA GLN A 307 -2.77 16.80 -5.54
C GLN A 307 -3.43 15.42 -5.38
N ALA A 308 -2.67 14.34 -5.51
CA ALA A 308 -3.14 12.98 -5.29
C ALA A 308 -3.55 12.71 -3.83
N LEU A 309 -2.80 13.22 -2.86
CA LEU A 309 -3.17 13.14 -1.44
C LEU A 309 -4.47 13.91 -1.16
N ARG A 310 -4.60 15.14 -1.66
CA ARG A 310 -5.83 15.95 -1.56
C ARG A 310 -7.02 15.21 -2.18
N ALA A 311 -6.86 14.65 -3.38
CA ALA A 311 -7.91 13.90 -4.05
C ALA A 311 -8.35 12.67 -3.26
N ARG A 312 -7.41 11.91 -2.67
CA ARG A 312 -7.73 10.76 -1.80
C ARG A 312 -8.53 11.20 -0.57
N LEU A 313 -8.08 12.23 0.12
CA LEU A 313 -8.77 12.74 1.32
C LEU A 313 -10.15 13.33 1.01
N LEU A 314 -10.34 13.99 -0.14
CA LEU A 314 -11.66 14.48 -0.59
C LEU A 314 -12.61 13.32 -0.92
N ASN A 315 -12.14 12.34 -1.68
CA ASN A 315 -12.89 11.12 -1.99
C ASN A 315 -13.30 10.38 -0.71
N ARG A 316 -12.43 10.42 0.29
CA ARG A 316 -12.67 9.86 1.61
C ARG A 316 -13.76 10.61 2.38
N MET A 317 -13.76 11.95 2.35
CA MET A 317 -14.82 12.77 2.96
C MET A 317 -16.19 12.44 2.37
N LEU A 318 -16.29 12.26 1.06
CA LEU A 318 -17.54 11.86 0.40
C LEU A 318 -18.02 10.49 0.87
N ALA A 319 -17.11 9.53 1.02
CA ALA A 319 -17.44 8.20 1.55
C ALA A 319 -17.91 8.26 3.01
N ASP A 320 -17.28 9.08 3.85
CA ASP A 320 -17.69 9.29 5.24
C ASP A 320 -19.09 9.94 5.30
N LEU A 321 -19.38 10.94 4.47
CA LEU A 321 -20.70 11.57 4.37
C LEU A 321 -21.79 10.59 3.94
N LEU A 322 -21.54 9.77 2.92
CA LEU A 322 -22.45 8.73 2.47
C LEU A 322 -22.70 7.69 3.57
N ARG A 323 -21.67 7.30 4.32
CA ARG A 323 -21.81 6.36 5.45
C ARG A 323 -22.66 6.93 6.57
N LEU A 324 -22.52 8.23 6.85
CA LEU A 324 -23.28 8.94 7.87
C LEU A 324 -24.72 9.23 7.45
N GLY A 325 -25.13 8.81 6.23
CA GLY A 325 -26.48 9.02 5.71
C GLY A 325 -26.76 10.45 5.28
N VAL A 326 -25.70 11.25 5.08
CA VAL A 326 -25.76 12.66 4.65
C VAL A 326 -24.94 12.85 3.37
N PRO A 327 -25.31 12.19 2.26
CA PRO A 327 -24.55 12.26 1.01
C PRO A 327 -24.47 13.68 0.44
N LEU A 328 -23.34 13.99 -0.18
CA LEU A 328 -23.14 15.28 -0.82
C LEU A 328 -23.60 15.21 -2.28
N ASN A 329 -24.90 15.44 -2.51
CA ASN A 329 -25.53 15.31 -3.84
C ASN A 329 -24.90 16.23 -4.91
N THR A 330 -24.51 17.44 -4.52
CA THR A 330 -23.69 18.35 -5.33
C THR A 330 -22.61 18.98 -4.46
N PRO A 331 -21.44 19.33 -5.01
CA PRO A 331 -20.36 19.95 -4.23
C PRO A 331 -20.81 21.21 -3.48
N ASP A 332 -21.55 22.09 -4.13
CA ASP A 332 -22.00 23.37 -3.55
C ASP A 332 -23.09 23.18 -2.47
N ALA A 333 -23.73 22.00 -2.39
CA ALA A 333 -24.68 21.65 -1.33
C ALA A 333 -24.02 21.28 0.00
N LEU A 334 -22.70 21.38 0.11
CA LEU A 334 -22.01 21.26 1.39
C LEU A 334 -22.72 22.22 2.35
N SER A 335 -22.95 21.79 3.59
CA SER A 335 -23.71 22.56 4.58
C SER A 335 -23.09 22.40 5.98
N LYS A 336 -23.58 23.17 6.96
CA LYS A 336 -23.16 23.03 8.35
C LYS A 336 -23.39 21.61 8.89
N SER A 337 -24.50 20.96 8.53
CA SER A 337 -24.79 19.60 9.01
C SER A 337 -23.77 18.57 8.51
N HIS A 338 -23.30 18.70 7.27
CA HIS A 338 -22.24 17.86 6.71
C HIS A 338 -20.91 18.05 7.47
N VAL A 339 -20.53 19.31 7.72
CA VAL A 339 -19.33 19.65 8.49
C VAL A 339 -19.40 19.06 9.90
N ASP A 340 -20.50 19.30 10.61
CA ASP A 340 -20.68 18.82 11.98
C ASP A 340 -20.74 17.29 12.05
N ALA A 341 -21.27 16.62 11.02
CA ALA A 341 -21.26 15.17 10.91
C ALA A 341 -19.83 14.62 10.74
N LEU A 342 -19.04 15.18 9.82
CA LEU A 342 -17.65 14.77 9.60
C LEU A 342 -16.77 15.02 10.82
N LEU A 343 -16.86 16.20 11.43
CA LEU A 343 -16.07 16.54 12.62
C LEU A 343 -16.38 15.60 13.79
N ARG A 344 -17.67 15.35 14.07
CA ARG A 344 -18.06 14.37 15.11
C ARG A 344 -17.55 12.98 14.81
N TYR A 345 -17.70 12.52 13.57
CA TYR A 345 -17.25 11.19 13.15
C TYR A 345 -15.72 11.03 13.31
N TRP A 346 -14.92 11.97 12.81
CA TRP A 346 -13.46 11.88 12.89
C TRP A 346 -12.90 11.98 14.31
N ARG A 347 -13.62 12.65 15.22
CA ARG A 347 -13.28 12.69 16.66
C ARG A 347 -13.51 11.35 17.34
N GLN A 348 -14.60 10.67 17.00
CA GLN A 348 -14.96 9.37 17.58
C GLN A 348 -14.20 8.22 16.91
N ALA A 349 -13.74 8.41 15.67
CA ALA A 349 -12.90 7.45 14.97
C ALA A 349 -11.53 7.35 15.64
N ALA A 350 -10.98 6.13 15.69
CA ALA A 350 -9.64 5.84 16.24
C ALA A 350 -8.50 6.29 15.30
N LEU A 351 -8.57 7.54 14.85
CA LEU A 351 -7.58 8.18 13.96
C LEU A 351 -6.41 8.75 14.77
N THR A 352 -5.23 8.82 14.17
CA THR A 352 -4.10 9.54 14.77
C THR A 352 -4.34 11.05 14.75
N ALA A 353 -3.67 11.79 15.64
CA ALA A 353 -3.79 13.24 15.73
C ALA A 353 -3.44 13.95 14.41
N ASP A 354 -2.41 13.47 13.72
CA ASP A 354 -1.99 14.01 12.41
C ASP A 354 -3.04 13.74 11.34
N SER A 355 -3.61 12.54 11.29
CA SER A 355 -4.66 12.20 10.32
C SER A 355 -5.97 12.95 10.58
N GLN A 356 -6.29 13.31 11.82
CA GLN A 356 -7.41 14.19 12.13
C GLN A 356 -7.11 15.62 11.66
N ARG A 357 -5.93 16.16 12.00
CA ARG A 357 -5.49 17.49 11.59
C ARG A 357 -5.55 17.68 10.07
N GLN A 358 -4.99 16.72 9.33
CA GLN A 358 -4.98 16.69 7.86
C GLN A 358 -6.41 16.76 7.28
N ARG A 359 -7.33 15.92 7.77
CA ARG A 359 -8.72 15.92 7.29
C ARG A 359 -9.44 17.24 7.58
N VAL A 360 -9.26 17.79 8.78
CA VAL A 360 -9.88 19.07 9.18
C VAL A 360 -9.34 20.23 8.36
N GLN A 361 -8.03 20.30 8.17
CA GLN A 361 -7.40 21.31 7.31
C GLN A 361 -7.96 21.23 5.89
N LEU A 362 -8.16 20.02 5.36
CA LEU A 362 -8.64 19.86 3.99
C LEU A 362 -10.12 20.20 3.89
N LEU A 363 -10.92 19.88 4.91
CA LEU A 363 -12.31 20.29 4.98
C LEU A 363 -12.46 21.81 4.99
N ALA A 364 -11.62 22.52 5.75
CA ALA A 364 -11.58 23.98 5.72
C ALA A 364 -11.19 24.50 4.33
N GLN A 365 -10.16 23.91 3.72
CA GLN A 365 -9.72 24.28 2.37
C GLN A 365 -10.79 24.01 1.31
N LEU A 366 -11.51 22.90 1.43
CA LEU A 366 -12.63 22.54 0.56
C LEU A 366 -13.73 23.59 0.63
N CYS A 367 -14.07 24.07 1.83
CA CYS A 367 -15.05 25.14 1.99
C CYS A 367 -14.62 26.40 1.22
N GLU A 368 -13.33 26.76 1.23
CA GLU A 368 -12.82 27.88 0.43
C GLU A 368 -12.90 27.61 -1.08
N TRP A 369 -12.55 26.40 -1.53
CA TRP A 369 -12.66 26.03 -2.94
C TRP A 369 -14.11 25.95 -3.45
N LEU A 370 -15.07 25.81 -2.55
CA LEU A 370 -16.50 25.84 -2.85
C LEU A 370 -17.12 27.23 -2.61
N ASP A 371 -16.29 28.27 -2.48
CA ASP A 371 -16.72 29.66 -2.31
C ASP A 371 -17.56 29.89 -1.03
N GLN A 372 -17.25 29.14 0.05
CA GLN A 372 -17.88 29.20 1.37
C GLN A 372 -16.87 29.55 2.49
N PRO A 373 -16.23 30.74 2.45
CA PRO A 373 -15.13 31.10 3.36
C PRO A 373 -15.57 31.17 4.84
N GLU A 374 -16.79 31.61 5.12
CA GLU A 374 -17.32 31.63 6.49
C GLU A 374 -17.36 30.24 7.12
N ARG A 375 -17.66 29.21 6.32
CA ARG A 375 -17.70 27.83 6.78
C ARG A 375 -16.29 27.27 7.00
N ALA A 376 -15.32 27.67 6.20
CA ALA A 376 -13.91 27.35 6.45
C ALA A 376 -13.46 27.86 7.83
N VAL A 377 -13.86 29.08 8.19
CA VAL A 377 -13.61 29.65 9.53
C VAL A 377 -14.31 28.83 10.62
N GLN A 378 -15.57 28.44 10.41
CA GLN A 378 -16.31 27.58 11.35
C GLN A 378 -15.61 26.24 11.59
N VAL A 379 -15.15 25.56 10.54
CA VAL A 379 -14.39 24.29 10.64
C VAL A 379 -13.15 24.48 11.52
N ARG A 380 -12.36 25.53 11.26
CA ARG A 380 -11.13 25.82 12.02
C ARG A 380 -11.43 26.14 13.48
N ASN A 381 -12.47 26.93 13.76
CA ASN A 381 -12.85 27.30 15.12
C ASN A 381 -13.38 26.11 15.92
N ALA A 382 -14.22 25.28 15.31
CA ALA A 382 -14.74 24.05 15.93
C ALA A 382 -13.61 23.07 16.29
N TRP A 383 -12.53 23.03 15.51
CA TRP A 383 -11.35 22.24 15.82
C TRP A 383 -10.49 22.85 16.95
N LYS A 384 -10.27 24.18 16.91
CA LYS A 384 -9.50 24.91 17.93
C LYS A 384 -10.10 24.82 19.33
N ALA A 385 -11.41 25.05 19.45
CA ALA A 385 -12.09 25.17 20.73
C ALA A 385 -11.91 23.93 21.62
N GLU A 386 -11.58 22.79 21.01
CA GLU A 386 -11.49 21.51 21.69
C GLU A 386 -10.05 20.94 21.75
N THR A 387 -9.09 21.47 20.99
CA THR A 387 -7.70 20.95 20.95
C THR A 387 -6.71 21.67 21.87
N LYS A 388 -7.11 22.74 22.58
CA LYS A 388 -6.23 23.62 23.39
C LYS A 388 -4.96 24.12 22.64
N ALA A 389 -4.95 24.06 21.31
CA ALA A 389 -3.81 24.49 20.51
C ALA A 389 -3.86 26.01 20.26
N GLU A 390 -2.81 26.73 20.63
CA GLU A 390 -2.71 28.20 20.49
C GLU A 390 -2.72 28.69 19.03
N VAL A 391 -2.42 27.81 18.07
CA VAL A 391 -2.26 28.20 16.65
C VAL A 391 -3.31 27.51 15.76
N PRO A 392 -4.10 28.27 14.95
CA PRO A 392 -5.00 27.70 13.94
C PRO A 392 -4.30 26.70 13.03
N PRO A 393 -4.97 25.62 12.63
CA PRO A 393 -4.51 24.84 11.48
C PRO A 393 -4.42 25.75 10.25
N CYS A 394 -3.20 25.92 9.75
CA CYS A 394 -2.90 26.66 8.53
C CYS A 394 -3.49 25.92 7.31
N PRO A 395 -3.97 26.63 6.26
CA PRO A 395 -4.45 26.02 5.03
C PRO A 395 -3.44 25.01 4.43
N TRP A 396 -3.93 23.95 3.76
CA TRP A 396 -3.06 22.96 3.11
C TRP A 396 -2.19 23.55 1.99
N SER A 397 -2.56 24.71 1.46
CA SER A 397 -1.75 25.47 0.51
C SER A 397 -0.59 26.22 1.16
N GLU A 398 -0.58 26.33 2.49
CA GLU A 398 0.36 27.14 3.27
C GLU A 398 1.17 26.31 4.29
N ALA A 399 0.76 25.07 4.56
CA ALA A 399 1.54 24.12 5.36
C ALA A 399 2.78 23.68 4.56
N ARG A 400 3.97 24.12 5.00
CA ARG A 400 5.27 23.67 4.49
C ARG A 400 5.87 22.60 5.39
#